data_AF-A0A7W1E2F3-F1
#
_entry.id   AF-A0A7W1E2F3-F1
#
_cell.length_a   1.000
_cell.length_b   1.000
_cell.length_c   1.000
_cell.angle_alpha   90.00
_cell.angle_beta   90.00
_cell.angle_gamma   90.00
#
_symmetry.space_group_name_H-M   'P 1'
#
loop_
_entity.id
_entity.type
_entity.pdbx_description
1 polymer ?
#
loop_
_entity_poly.entity_id
_entity_poly.type
_entity_poly.pdbx_seq_one_letter_code
_entity_poly.pdbx_strand_id
1 'polypeptide(L)'
;MMRRSAPVVAVALLLLLAGFLNLARGLDHPGREYRPWALHHASYSDVIAMGGDRYLHGEHPTPYVDDRIEYPVVLGLLLWLPSWAPGGQFGHLALTSLLLALCLVWTVRVLQRIPGANPWMLAVSPALVTYGLLNWDLVGIALLVAGMASIERERHSGVLLGLGVATKLFPAVAFPAFLRVVRRPVGWLVAAIVAVVAVNLPFVVVAFDNWKWFFRFSSKRPPDFAVWNALHITSVPVVNVLSLAALAVAALVALRYGRTPTSARLSTAFVIAVWMITNKVSSPQYSLWVFAAAALVGAPWWVFGALVAGSMLDFACELWLYPRHALTLTPAVTVMVALRTAATACLAWWCLRRLRVAVAGDEGAEGGDGVGGNRAGASHGLDLPG
;
A
#
# COMPACT_ATOMS: atom_id res chain seq x y z
N MET A 1 0.17 8.65 27.14
CA MET A 1 0.27 8.34 25.69
C MET A 1 -1.08 8.48 24.94
N MET A 2 -2.23 8.11 25.51
CA MET A 2 -3.55 8.16 24.83
C MET A 2 -4.09 9.56 24.45
N ARG A 3 -3.72 10.63 25.19
CA ARG A 3 -4.22 11.99 24.90
C ARG A 3 -3.72 12.59 23.58
N ARG A 4 -2.57 12.14 23.05
CA ARG A 4 -2.01 12.63 21.77
C ARG A 4 -2.52 11.86 20.54
N SER A 5 -3.17 10.71 20.73
CA SER A 5 -3.64 9.87 19.62
C SER A 5 -5.02 10.23 19.07
N ALA A 6 -5.90 10.79 19.92
CA ALA A 6 -7.26 11.17 19.56
C ALA A 6 -7.37 12.13 18.37
N PRO A 7 -6.60 13.24 18.29
CA PRO A 7 -6.76 14.20 17.20
C PRO A 7 -6.39 13.62 15.83
N VAL A 8 -5.34 12.80 15.75
CA VAL A 8 -4.90 12.17 14.49
C VAL A 8 -5.99 11.23 13.94
N VAL A 9 -6.56 10.41 14.81
CA VAL A 9 -7.63 9.47 14.43
C VAL A 9 -8.90 10.23 14.03
N ALA A 10 -9.26 11.27 14.77
CA ALA A 10 -10.43 12.07 14.48
C ALA A 10 -10.33 12.74 13.09
N VAL A 11 -9.19 13.36 12.76
CA VAL A 11 -8.99 13.97 11.44
C VAL A 11 -9.06 12.94 10.32
N ALA A 12 -8.41 11.78 10.48
CA ALA A 12 -8.46 10.71 9.49
C ALA A 12 -9.90 10.22 9.23
N LEU A 13 -10.68 10.04 10.29
CA LEU A 13 -12.09 9.62 10.19
C LEU A 13 -12.98 10.71 9.60
N LEU A 14 -12.73 11.99 9.91
CA LEU A 14 -13.47 13.11 9.32
C LEU A 14 -13.27 13.17 7.79
N LEU A 15 -12.05 12.98 7.32
CA LEU A 15 -11.77 12.94 5.87
C LEU A 15 -12.40 11.71 5.20
N LEU A 16 -12.32 10.54 5.83
CA LEU A 16 -12.99 9.34 5.30
C LEU A 16 -14.52 9.49 5.28
N LEU A 17 -15.10 10.12 6.31
CA LEU A 17 -16.53 10.43 6.37
C LEU A 17 -16.93 11.42 5.27
N ALA A 18 -16.12 12.45 4.99
CA ALA A 18 -16.37 13.35 3.86
C ALA A 18 -16.39 12.57 2.53
N GLY A 19 -15.49 11.61 2.35
CA GLY A 19 -15.51 10.68 1.21
C GLY A 19 -16.79 9.86 1.16
N PHE A 20 -17.21 9.27 2.29
CA PHE A 20 -18.47 8.52 2.40
C PHE A 20 -19.68 9.35 1.98
N LEU A 21 -19.81 10.58 2.51
CA LEU A 21 -20.92 11.47 2.19
C LEU A 21 -20.94 11.85 0.71
N ASN A 22 -19.77 12.03 0.09
CA ASN A 22 -19.68 12.28 -1.34
C ASN A 22 -20.12 11.07 -2.19
N LEU A 23 -19.76 9.85 -1.76
CA LEU A 23 -20.11 8.62 -2.46
C LEU A 23 -21.57 8.21 -2.28
N ALA A 24 -22.15 8.46 -1.10
CA ALA A 24 -23.53 8.10 -0.77
C ALA A 24 -24.57 8.71 -1.73
N ARG A 25 -24.25 9.86 -2.31
CA ARG A 25 -25.05 10.51 -3.38
C ARG A 25 -25.27 9.61 -4.60
N GLY A 26 -24.35 8.69 -4.87
CA GLY A 26 -24.46 7.76 -5.99
C GLY A 26 -25.40 6.58 -5.76
N LEU A 27 -25.89 6.39 -4.53
CA LEU A 27 -26.84 5.33 -4.20
C LEU A 27 -28.22 5.57 -4.84
N ASP A 28 -28.53 6.82 -5.21
CA ASP A 28 -29.74 7.19 -5.94
C ASP A 28 -29.66 6.81 -7.44
N HIS A 29 -28.52 6.32 -7.90
CA HIS A 29 -28.25 5.94 -9.29
C HIS A 29 -27.69 4.51 -9.39
N PRO A 30 -28.40 3.47 -8.93
CA PRO A 30 -27.88 2.11 -8.87
C PRO A 30 -27.66 1.47 -10.25
N GLY A 31 -26.83 0.43 -10.28
CA GLY A 31 -26.63 -0.41 -11.47
C GLY A 31 -25.95 0.31 -12.63
N ARG A 32 -26.53 0.22 -13.83
CA ARG A 32 -25.91 0.72 -15.08
C ARG A 32 -25.74 2.25 -15.09
N GLU A 33 -26.60 2.98 -14.39
CA GLU A 33 -26.56 4.45 -14.33
C GLU A 33 -25.46 4.98 -13.42
N TYR A 34 -24.98 4.16 -12.48
CA TYR A 34 -24.01 4.58 -11.47
C TYR A 34 -22.73 5.12 -12.09
N ARG A 35 -22.09 4.37 -13.00
CA ARG A 35 -20.74 4.74 -13.49
C ARG A 35 -20.74 6.05 -14.26
N PRO A 36 -21.62 6.28 -15.27
CA PRO A 36 -21.69 7.56 -15.94
C PRO A 36 -21.96 8.69 -14.94
N TRP A 37 -22.94 8.53 -14.06
CA TRP A 37 -23.28 9.53 -13.06
C TRP A 37 -22.08 9.85 -12.14
N ALA A 38 -21.41 8.83 -11.61
CA ALA A 38 -20.36 8.96 -10.62
C ALA A 38 -19.11 9.65 -11.19
N LEU A 39 -18.74 9.34 -12.43
CA LEU A 39 -17.63 10.01 -13.12
C LEU A 39 -17.95 11.47 -13.43
N HIS A 40 -19.21 11.79 -13.76
CA HIS A 40 -19.66 13.17 -13.92
C HIS A 40 -19.70 13.97 -12.61
N HIS A 41 -19.76 13.32 -11.45
CA HIS A 41 -19.85 13.99 -10.15
C HIS A 41 -18.59 13.85 -9.28
N ALA A 42 -17.51 13.27 -9.82
CA ALA A 42 -16.28 12.98 -9.07
C ALA A 42 -16.56 12.13 -7.79
N SER A 43 -17.47 11.16 -7.93
CA SER A 43 -18.01 10.31 -6.85
C SER A 43 -17.92 8.82 -7.21
N TYR A 44 -16.91 8.43 -8.00
CA TYR A 44 -16.70 7.05 -8.40
C TYR A 44 -16.09 6.20 -7.29
N SER A 45 -16.65 5.00 -7.10
CA SER A 45 -16.16 3.97 -6.18
C SER A 45 -16.46 2.58 -6.76
N ASP A 46 -15.47 1.70 -6.73
CA ASP A 46 -15.64 0.28 -7.06
C ASP A 46 -16.54 -0.42 -6.04
N VAL A 47 -16.60 0.07 -4.79
CA VAL A 47 -17.49 -0.49 -3.75
C VAL A 47 -18.94 -0.42 -4.21
N ILE A 48 -19.37 0.75 -4.70
CA ILE A 48 -20.73 0.95 -5.20
C ILE A 48 -20.91 0.28 -6.56
N ALA A 49 -19.95 0.46 -7.48
CA ALA A 49 -20.05 -0.07 -8.84
C ALA A 49 -20.17 -1.60 -8.85
N MET A 50 -19.30 -2.29 -8.13
CA MET A 50 -19.27 -3.76 -8.10
C MET A 50 -20.40 -4.33 -7.25
N GLY A 51 -20.79 -3.65 -6.17
CA GLY A 51 -21.99 -4.03 -5.42
C GLY A 51 -23.25 -3.94 -6.27
N GLY A 52 -23.37 -2.89 -7.09
CA GLY A 52 -24.48 -2.71 -8.03
C GLY A 52 -24.50 -3.74 -9.16
N ASP A 53 -23.34 -4.10 -9.70
CA ASP A 53 -23.26 -5.10 -10.78
C ASP A 53 -23.64 -6.52 -10.32
N ARG A 54 -23.39 -6.85 -9.06
CA ARG A 54 -23.46 -8.23 -8.55
C ARG A 54 -24.65 -8.50 -7.62
N TYR A 55 -25.04 -7.52 -6.80
CA TYR A 55 -25.91 -7.76 -5.65
C TYR A 55 -27.22 -6.97 -5.70
N LEU A 56 -27.39 -6.09 -6.69
CA LEU A 56 -28.56 -5.21 -6.78
C LEU A 56 -29.89 -5.98 -6.88
N HIS A 57 -29.87 -7.19 -7.44
CA HIS A 57 -31.04 -8.04 -7.61
C HIS A 57 -31.32 -8.98 -6.42
N GLY A 58 -30.62 -8.80 -5.30
CA GLY A 58 -30.77 -9.65 -4.10
C GLY A 58 -30.06 -11.00 -4.18
N GLU A 59 -29.28 -11.21 -5.24
CA GLU A 59 -28.39 -12.36 -5.37
C GLU A 59 -27.07 -12.10 -4.63
N HIS A 60 -26.44 -13.17 -4.15
CA HIS A 60 -25.16 -13.11 -3.44
C HIS A 60 -24.19 -14.18 -3.96
N PRO A 61 -23.86 -14.19 -5.26
CA PRO A 61 -23.03 -15.24 -5.86
C PRO A 61 -21.70 -15.37 -5.11
N THR A 62 -21.35 -16.59 -4.74
CA THR A 62 -20.16 -16.86 -3.93
C THR A 62 -18.90 -16.60 -4.76
N PRO A 63 -17.97 -15.74 -4.29
CA PRO A 63 -16.72 -15.44 -4.97
C PRO A 63 -15.96 -16.71 -5.35
N TYR A 64 -15.47 -16.74 -6.58
CA TYR A 64 -14.70 -17.85 -7.16
C TYR A 64 -15.46 -19.16 -7.35
N VAL A 65 -16.66 -19.34 -6.78
CA VAL A 65 -17.49 -20.53 -7.04
C VAL A 65 -18.52 -20.20 -8.11
N ASP A 66 -19.39 -19.24 -7.81
CA ASP A 66 -20.49 -18.82 -8.69
C ASP A 66 -20.09 -17.65 -9.59
N ASP A 67 -19.09 -16.86 -9.17
CA ASP A 67 -18.65 -15.66 -9.89
C ASP A 67 -17.11 -15.57 -10.04
N ARG A 68 -16.66 -14.98 -11.14
CA ARG A 68 -15.25 -14.70 -11.40
C ARG A 68 -14.90 -13.31 -10.86
N ILE A 69 -13.94 -13.27 -9.95
CA ILE A 69 -13.52 -12.04 -9.30
C ILE A 69 -12.16 -11.56 -9.83
N GLU A 70 -12.06 -10.27 -10.14
CA GLU A 70 -10.86 -9.61 -10.68
C GLU A 70 -9.82 -9.23 -9.61
N TYR A 71 -9.97 -9.75 -8.40
CA TYR A 71 -9.13 -9.44 -7.23
C TYR A 71 -8.63 -10.72 -6.55
N PRO A 72 -7.63 -10.60 -5.65
CA PRO A 72 -7.23 -11.69 -4.77
C PRO A 72 -8.34 -12.13 -3.82
N VAL A 73 -8.23 -13.36 -3.33
CA VAL A 73 -9.28 -14.05 -2.55
C VAL A 73 -9.78 -13.23 -1.36
N VAL A 74 -8.89 -12.64 -0.55
CA VAL A 74 -9.32 -11.84 0.61
C VAL A 74 -10.22 -10.70 0.15
N LEU A 75 -9.81 -9.94 -0.86
CA LEU A 75 -10.58 -8.79 -1.34
C LEU A 75 -11.90 -9.23 -1.98
N GLY A 76 -11.92 -10.34 -2.74
CA GLY A 76 -13.18 -10.92 -3.24
C GLY A 76 -14.17 -11.26 -2.14
N LEU A 77 -13.69 -11.80 -1.01
CA LEU A 77 -14.54 -12.04 0.16
C LEU A 77 -14.98 -10.74 0.86
N LEU A 78 -14.12 -9.72 0.90
CA LEU A 78 -14.46 -8.41 1.47
C LEU A 78 -15.46 -7.61 0.61
N LEU A 79 -15.47 -7.85 -0.70
CA LEU A 79 -16.51 -7.37 -1.61
C LEU A 79 -17.84 -8.08 -1.34
N TRP A 80 -17.81 -9.39 -1.11
CA TRP A 80 -19.00 -10.23 -1.00
C TRP A 80 -19.67 -10.22 0.38
N LEU A 81 -18.92 -10.28 1.48
CA LEU A 81 -19.48 -10.36 2.83
C LEU A 81 -20.46 -9.21 3.14
N PRO A 82 -20.17 -7.94 2.78
CA PRO A 82 -21.11 -6.84 3.00
C PRO A 82 -22.40 -6.92 2.18
N SER A 83 -22.47 -7.77 1.15
CA SER A 83 -23.67 -7.90 0.33
C SER A 83 -24.85 -8.45 1.11
N TRP A 84 -24.60 -9.22 2.16
CA TRP A 84 -25.62 -9.79 3.05
C TRP A 84 -26.19 -8.76 4.05
N ALA A 85 -25.68 -7.53 4.06
CA ALA A 85 -26.20 -6.50 4.94
C ALA A 85 -27.63 -6.07 4.54
N PRO A 86 -28.53 -5.82 5.50
CA PRO A 86 -29.84 -5.25 5.18
C PRO A 86 -29.69 -3.84 4.58
N GLY A 87 -30.68 -3.42 3.80
CA GLY A 87 -30.67 -2.09 3.16
C GLY A 87 -29.96 -2.04 1.80
N GLY A 88 -29.74 -3.19 1.15
CA GLY A 88 -29.25 -3.27 -0.22
C GLY A 88 -27.89 -2.59 -0.41
N GLN A 89 -27.76 -1.78 -1.46
CA GLN A 89 -26.50 -1.12 -1.81
C GLN A 89 -26.01 -0.15 -0.71
N PHE A 90 -26.93 0.50 0.03
CA PHE A 90 -26.54 1.31 1.19
C PHE A 90 -25.92 0.44 2.28
N GLY A 91 -26.52 -0.70 2.61
CA GLY A 91 -25.99 -1.65 3.59
C GLY A 91 -24.60 -2.14 3.21
N HIS A 92 -24.40 -2.50 1.94
CA HIS A 92 -23.11 -2.92 1.38
C HIS A 92 -22.05 -1.82 1.52
N LEU A 93 -22.36 -0.59 1.11
CA LEU A 93 -21.46 0.56 1.23
C LEU A 93 -21.15 0.85 2.70
N ALA A 94 -22.16 0.96 3.57
CA ALA A 94 -22.00 1.31 4.97
C ALA A 94 -21.14 0.29 5.74
N LEU A 95 -21.39 -1.01 5.55
CA LEU A 95 -20.60 -2.05 6.21
C LEU A 95 -19.16 -2.11 5.68
N THR A 96 -18.98 -1.93 4.36
CA THR A 96 -17.64 -1.79 3.77
C THR A 96 -16.92 -0.58 4.34
N SER A 97 -17.56 0.58 4.40
CA SER A 97 -16.98 1.82 4.94
C SER A 97 -16.64 1.69 6.41
N LEU A 98 -17.45 1.02 7.22
CA LEU A 98 -17.15 0.73 8.62
C LEU A 98 -15.88 -0.12 8.75
N LEU A 99 -15.77 -1.20 7.97
CA LEU A 99 -14.57 -2.03 7.94
C LEU A 99 -13.32 -1.21 7.59
N LEU A 100 -13.40 -0.42 6.51
CA LEU A 100 -12.27 0.41 6.06
C LEU A 100 -11.92 1.51 7.07
N ALA A 101 -12.90 2.09 7.76
CA ALA A 101 -12.68 3.02 8.86
C ALA A 101 -11.97 2.34 10.04
N LEU A 102 -12.36 1.12 10.41
CA LEU A 102 -11.66 0.34 11.45
C LEU A 102 -10.22 0.03 11.05
N CYS A 103 -9.97 -0.33 9.79
CA CYS A 103 -8.62 -0.53 9.26
C CYS A 103 -7.78 0.76 9.29
N LEU A 104 -8.37 1.91 8.95
CA LEU A 104 -7.70 3.21 9.02
C LEU A 104 -7.33 3.57 10.47
N VAL A 105 -8.28 3.42 11.40
CA VAL A 105 -8.07 3.66 12.83
C VAL A 105 -6.96 2.76 13.37
N TRP A 106 -6.99 1.46 13.03
CA TRP A 106 -5.94 0.52 13.39
C TRP A 106 -4.60 1.00 12.85
N THR A 107 -4.51 1.30 11.56
CA THR A 107 -3.29 1.74 10.88
C THR A 107 -2.68 2.95 11.57
N VAL A 108 -3.47 4.00 11.81
CA VAL A 108 -3.03 5.22 12.50
C VAL A 108 -2.51 4.90 13.91
N ARG A 109 -3.20 4.04 14.67
CA ARG A 109 -2.77 3.66 16.02
C ARG A 109 -1.51 2.79 16.05
N VAL A 110 -1.28 1.99 15.02
CA VAL A 110 -0.02 1.24 14.89
C VAL A 110 1.13 2.17 14.51
N LEU A 111 0.91 3.08 13.55
CA LEU A 111 1.90 4.10 13.17
C LEU A 111 2.33 4.95 14.37
N GLN A 112 1.40 5.33 15.26
CA GLN A 112 1.69 6.07 16.49
C GLN A 112 2.62 5.34 17.47
N ARG A 113 2.76 4.01 17.35
CA ARG A 113 3.65 3.19 18.19
C ARG A 113 4.99 2.91 17.53
N ILE A 114 5.13 3.20 16.24
CA ILE A 114 6.37 2.98 15.50
C ILE A 114 7.30 4.18 15.71
N PRO A 115 8.52 3.98 16.27
CA PRO A 115 9.50 5.05 16.37
C PRO A 115 9.88 5.60 14.99
N GLY A 116 9.83 6.93 14.85
CA GLY A 116 10.15 7.63 13.60
C GLY A 116 9.03 7.69 12.57
N ALA A 117 7.89 7.01 12.77
CA ALA A 117 6.73 7.18 11.90
C ALA A 117 6.03 8.52 12.15
N ASN A 118 5.39 9.06 11.11
CA ASN A 118 4.55 10.25 11.18
C ASN A 118 3.11 9.91 10.76
N PRO A 119 2.22 9.55 11.69
CA PRO A 119 0.85 9.14 11.38
C PRO A 119 0.00 10.28 10.79
N TRP A 120 0.39 11.55 10.98
CA TRP A 120 -0.31 12.69 10.39
C TRP A 120 -0.29 12.66 8.86
N MET A 121 0.76 12.13 8.23
CA MET A 121 0.85 12.05 6.77
C MET A 121 -0.22 11.16 6.14
N LEU A 122 -0.71 10.15 6.85
CA LEU A 122 -1.89 9.41 6.40
C LEU A 122 -3.17 10.14 6.79
N ALA A 123 -3.24 10.62 8.03
CA ALA A 123 -4.46 11.19 8.61
C ALA A 123 -4.95 12.48 7.93
N VAL A 124 -4.04 13.33 7.44
CA VAL A 124 -4.40 14.59 6.74
C VAL A 124 -4.38 14.44 5.22
N SER A 125 -4.14 13.22 4.70
CA SER A 125 -4.06 13.02 3.26
C SER A 125 -5.43 13.19 2.62
N PRO A 126 -5.58 14.06 1.61
CA PRO A 126 -6.84 14.20 0.87
C PRO A 126 -7.20 12.92 0.10
N ALA A 127 -6.25 11.99 -0.07
CA ALA A 127 -6.54 10.65 -0.59
C ALA A 127 -7.56 9.87 0.25
N LEU A 128 -7.74 10.20 1.55
CA LEU A 128 -8.81 9.59 2.34
C LEU A 128 -10.21 10.01 1.86
N VAL A 129 -10.36 11.24 1.35
CA VAL A 129 -11.61 11.74 0.78
C VAL A 129 -11.84 11.12 -0.60
N THR A 130 -10.83 11.12 -1.46
CA THR A 130 -10.98 10.72 -2.87
C THR A 130 -10.89 9.21 -3.09
N TYR A 131 -10.05 8.52 -2.32
CA TYR A 131 -9.67 7.13 -2.57
C TYR A 131 -9.94 6.19 -1.41
N GLY A 132 -10.13 6.71 -0.19
CA GLY A 132 -10.30 5.91 1.03
C GLY A 132 -11.42 4.89 0.94
N LEU A 133 -12.45 5.19 0.16
CA LEU A 133 -13.60 4.32 -0.13
C LEU A 133 -13.78 4.04 -1.63
N LEU A 134 -12.75 4.32 -2.45
CA LEU A 134 -12.78 3.96 -3.88
C LEU A 134 -12.66 2.45 -4.05
N ASN A 135 -11.81 1.81 -3.24
CA ASN A 135 -11.57 0.37 -3.23
C ASN A 135 -11.19 -0.10 -1.80
N TRP A 136 -10.85 -1.38 -1.60
CA TRP A 136 -10.60 -1.98 -0.27
C TRP A 136 -9.12 -1.87 0.19
N ASP A 137 -8.33 -0.99 -0.40
CA ASP A 137 -6.87 -0.88 -0.16
C ASP A 137 -6.48 -0.66 1.31
N LEU A 138 -7.33 0.01 2.12
CA LEU A 138 -7.07 0.23 3.54
C LEU A 138 -6.91 -1.08 4.33
N VAL A 139 -7.51 -2.19 3.90
CA VAL A 139 -7.29 -3.50 4.53
C VAL A 139 -5.86 -3.99 4.32
N GLY A 140 -5.39 -3.94 3.07
CA GLY A 140 -4.02 -4.32 2.73
C GLY A 140 -2.99 -3.43 3.43
N ILE A 141 -3.25 -2.13 3.51
CA ILE A 141 -2.40 -1.15 4.22
C ILE A 141 -2.35 -1.46 5.72
N ALA A 142 -3.49 -1.76 6.35
CA ALA A 142 -3.54 -2.11 7.77
C ALA A 142 -2.72 -3.38 8.06
N LEU A 143 -2.85 -4.41 7.23
CA LEU A 143 -2.08 -5.65 7.33
C LEU A 143 -0.58 -5.42 7.15
N LEU A 144 -0.19 -4.61 6.15
CA LEU A 144 1.22 -4.24 5.91
C LEU A 144 1.81 -3.53 7.14
N VAL A 145 1.16 -2.47 7.62
CA VAL A 145 1.65 -1.65 8.73
C VAL A 145 1.69 -2.45 10.04
N ALA A 146 0.68 -3.29 10.30
CA ALA A 146 0.66 -4.19 11.45
C ALA A 146 1.76 -5.26 11.36
N GLY A 147 2.01 -5.80 10.16
CA GLY A 147 3.08 -6.75 9.89
C GLY A 147 4.47 -6.14 10.12
N MET A 148 4.68 -4.90 9.70
CA MET A 148 5.90 -4.12 9.98
C MET A 148 6.09 -3.88 11.48
N ALA A 149 5.03 -3.49 12.19
CA ALA A 149 5.09 -3.22 13.62
C ALA A 149 5.34 -4.49 14.45
N SER A 150 5.01 -5.65 13.91
CA SER A 150 5.14 -6.94 14.58
C SER A 150 6.38 -7.72 14.16
N ILE A 151 7.37 -7.09 13.52
CA ILE A 151 8.54 -7.77 12.93
C ILE A 151 9.32 -8.62 13.94
N GLU A 152 9.39 -8.18 15.20
CA GLU A 152 10.00 -8.91 16.31
C GLU A 152 9.18 -10.14 16.72
N ARG A 153 7.86 -10.12 16.48
CA ARG A 153 6.96 -11.26 16.64
C ARG A 153 6.81 -11.99 15.30
N GLU A 154 7.92 -12.55 14.85
CA GLU A 154 8.14 -13.09 13.50
C GLU A 154 6.95 -13.85 12.90
N ARG A 155 6.34 -14.80 13.64
CA ARG A 155 5.17 -15.54 13.14
C ARG A 155 3.97 -14.63 12.86
N HIS A 156 3.66 -13.70 13.75
CA HIS A 156 2.58 -12.74 13.56
C HIS A 156 2.87 -11.79 12.39
N SER A 157 4.12 -11.32 12.27
CA SER A 157 4.54 -10.52 11.12
C SER A 157 4.35 -11.28 9.80
N GLY A 158 4.82 -12.53 9.74
CA GLY A 158 4.66 -13.39 8.57
C GLY A 158 3.20 -13.59 8.19
N VAL A 159 2.33 -13.95 9.14
CA VAL A 159 0.88 -14.11 8.89
C VAL A 159 0.25 -12.82 8.36
N LEU A 160 0.49 -11.68 9.02
CA LEU A 160 -0.11 -10.40 8.61
C LEU A 160 0.34 -9.98 7.21
N LEU A 161 1.63 -10.15 6.89
CA LEU A 161 2.16 -9.82 5.57
C LEU A 161 1.70 -10.80 4.50
N GLY A 162 1.59 -12.09 4.82
CA GLY A 162 0.99 -13.11 3.95
C GLY A 162 -0.48 -12.79 3.62
N LEU A 163 -1.28 -12.43 4.62
CA LEU A 163 -2.66 -11.96 4.41
C LEU A 163 -2.71 -10.65 3.60
N GLY A 164 -1.71 -9.77 3.78
CA GLY A 164 -1.55 -8.57 2.95
C GLY A 164 -1.37 -8.93 1.48
N VAL A 165 -0.53 -9.92 1.18
CA VAL A 165 -0.34 -10.47 -0.18
C VAL A 165 -1.62 -11.10 -0.73
N ALA A 166 -2.39 -11.79 0.12
CA ALA A 166 -3.67 -12.37 -0.25
C ALA A 166 -4.79 -11.32 -0.44
N THR A 167 -4.57 -10.07 -0.02
CA THR A 167 -5.45 -8.91 -0.29
C THR A 167 -5.05 -8.18 -1.57
N LYS A 168 -3.74 -7.95 -1.77
CA LYS A 168 -3.14 -7.36 -2.98
C LYS A 168 -1.81 -8.06 -3.22
N LEU A 169 -1.49 -8.46 -4.44
CA LEU A 169 -0.25 -9.23 -4.69
C LEU A 169 1.05 -8.44 -4.44
N PHE A 170 1.07 -7.15 -4.73
CA PHE A 170 2.32 -6.39 -4.82
C PHE A 170 3.10 -6.21 -3.50
N PRO A 171 2.52 -6.17 -2.28
CA PRO A 171 3.31 -6.11 -1.05
C PRO A 171 4.28 -7.29 -0.88
N ALA A 172 4.08 -8.40 -1.61
CA ALA A 172 5.03 -9.52 -1.66
C ALA A 172 6.44 -9.07 -2.06
N VAL A 173 6.56 -8.04 -2.91
CA VAL A 173 7.87 -7.56 -3.36
C VAL A 173 8.66 -6.85 -2.27
N ALA A 174 8.01 -6.46 -1.16
CA ALA A 174 8.69 -5.89 0.00
C ALA A 174 9.32 -6.96 0.90
N PHE A 175 8.97 -8.25 0.76
CA PHE A 175 9.41 -9.34 1.63
C PHE A 175 10.94 -9.47 1.78
N PRO A 176 11.77 -9.21 0.75
CA PRO A 176 13.23 -9.21 0.89
C PRO A 176 13.77 -8.24 1.95
N ALA A 177 13.05 -7.14 2.24
CA ALA A 177 13.42 -6.21 3.32
C ALA A 177 13.41 -6.86 4.71
N PHE A 178 12.64 -7.94 4.88
CA PHE A 178 12.38 -8.56 6.18
C PHE A 178 13.36 -9.70 6.47
N LEU A 179 13.85 -10.39 5.43
CA LEU A 179 14.66 -11.61 5.56
C LEU A 179 15.93 -11.43 6.38
N ARG A 180 16.48 -10.21 6.44
CA ARG A 180 17.69 -9.89 7.23
C ARG A 180 17.41 -9.29 8.60
N VAL A 181 16.17 -8.88 8.87
CA VAL A 181 15.77 -8.29 10.15
C VAL A 181 15.20 -9.33 11.10
N VAL A 182 14.51 -10.33 10.56
CA VAL A 182 13.95 -11.42 11.37
C VAL A 182 15.05 -12.40 11.78
N ARG A 183 15.01 -12.90 13.01
CA ARG A 183 15.97 -13.87 13.55
C ARG A 183 15.73 -15.28 13.00
N ARG A 184 14.47 -15.67 12.78
CA ARG A 184 14.08 -16.96 12.16
C ARG A 184 13.37 -16.74 10.82
N PRO A 185 14.12 -16.38 9.76
CA PRO A 185 13.54 -16.05 8.44
C PRO A 185 12.72 -17.19 7.83
N VAL A 186 13.12 -18.44 8.05
CA VAL A 186 12.36 -19.61 7.58
C VAL A 186 11.00 -19.69 8.27
N GLY A 187 10.95 -19.54 9.60
CA GLY A 187 9.69 -19.60 10.36
C GLY A 187 8.74 -18.46 10.02
N TRP A 188 9.29 -17.26 9.81
CA TRP A 188 8.55 -16.09 9.31
C TRP A 188 7.97 -16.35 7.91
N LEU A 189 8.78 -16.87 6.98
CA LEU A 189 8.36 -17.14 5.61
C LEU A 189 7.31 -18.24 5.54
N VAL A 190 7.47 -19.32 6.31
CA VAL A 190 6.47 -20.39 6.44
C VAL A 190 5.15 -19.82 6.94
N ALA A 191 5.16 -18.95 7.96
CA ALA A 191 3.93 -18.32 8.46
C ALA A 191 3.22 -17.47 7.39
N ALA A 192 3.99 -16.72 6.58
CA ALA A 192 3.44 -15.96 5.45
C ALA A 192 2.86 -16.86 4.36
N ILE A 193 3.57 -17.92 3.98
CA ILE A 193 3.10 -18.88 2.97
C ILE A 193 1.84 -19.59 3.47
N VAL A 194 1.81 -20.06 4.71
CA VAL A 194 0.64 -20.73 5.30
C VAL A 194 -0.57 -19.80 5.29
N ALA A 195 -0.41 -18.51 5.62
CA ALA A 195 -1.50 -17.54 5.53
C ALA A 195 -2.06 -17.39 4.11
N VAL A 196 -1.17 -17.26 3.11
CA VAL A 196 -1.59 -17.16 1.70
C VAL A 196 -2.29 -18.44 1.24
N VAL A 197 -1.68 -19.60 1.51
CA VAL A 197 -2.21 -20.91 1.11
C VAL A 197 -3.54 -21.17 1.80
N ALA A 198 -3.67 -20.95 3.10
CA ALA A 198 -4.91 -21.22 3.84
C ALA A 198 -6.11 -20.46 3.25
N VAL A 199 -5.92 -19.22 2.80
CA VAL A 199 -6.99 -18.44 2.19
C VAL A 199 -7.29 -18.88 0.75
N ASN A 200 -6.27 -19.24 -0.03
CA ASN A 200 -6.45 -19.57 -1.45
C ASN A 200 -6.86 -21.03 -1.69
N LEU A 201 -6.38 -21.96 -0.87
CA LEU A 201 -6.50 -23.40 -1.08
C LEU A 201 -7.95 -23.88 -1.26
N PRO A 202 -8.96 -23.41 -0.50
CA PRO A 202 -10.34 -23.83 -0.71
C PRO A 202 -10.82 -23.57 -2.15
N PHE A 203 -10.48 -22.41 -2.71
CA PHE A 203 -10.90 -22.01 -4.06
C PHE A 203 -10.06 -22.65 -5.15
N VAL A 204 -8.77 -22.91 -4.89
CA VAL A 204 -7.92 -23.70 -5.78
C VAL A 204 -8.48 -25.12 -5.96
N VAL A 205 -8.97 -25.73 -4.89
CA VAL A 205 -9.51 -27.11 -4.90
C VAL A 205 -10.91 -27.16 -5.51
N VAL A 206 -11.81 -26.25 -5.12
CA VAL A 206 -13.22 -26.30 -5.52
C VAL A 206 -13.46 -25.69 -6.91
N ALA A 207 -12.73 -24.62 -7.26
CA ALA A 207 -13.02 -23.83 -8.45
C ALA A 207 -11.77 -23.20 -9.07
N PHE A 208 -10.79 -24.04 -9.44
CA PHE A 208 -9.49 -23.62 -9.96
C PHE A 208 -9.58 -22.63 -11.13
N ASP A 209 -10.51 -22.84 -12.07
CA ASP A 209 -10.66 -22.00 -13.26
C ASP A 209 -11.14 -20.59 -12.93
N ASN A 210 -11.98 -20.44 -11.92
CA ASN A 210 -12.44 -19.15 -11.44
C ASN A 210 -11.39 -18.50 -10.53
N TRP A 211 -10.72 -19.26 -9.67
CA TRP A 211 -9.59 -18.75 -8.87
C TRP A 211 -8.47 -18.18 -9.75
N LYS A 212 -8.08 -18.90 -10.81
CA LYS A 212 -6.99 -18.45 -11.69
C LYS A 212 -7.38 -17.29 -12.61
N TRP A 213 -8.68 -16.92 -12.66
CA TRP A 213 -9.18 -15.80 -13.46
C TRP A 213 -8.46 -14.50 -13.11
N PHE A 214 -8.32 -14.19 -11.82
CA PHE A 214 -7.63 -12.98 -11.36
C PHE A 214 -6.22 -12.83 -11.97
N PHE A 215 -5.43 -13.90 -11.97
CA PHE A 215 -4.08 -13.90 -12.53
C PHE A 215 -4.09 -13.74 -14.05
N ARG A 216 -5.01 -14.43 -14.75
CA ARG A 216 -5.19 -14.31 -16.21
C ARG A 216 -5.67 -12.93 -16.62
N PHE A 217 -6.61 -12.36 -15.88
CA PHE A 217 -7.13 -11.01 -16.09
C PHE A 217 -5.99 -10.00 -15.93
N SER A 218 -5.28 -10.04 -14.80
CA SER A 218 -4.17 -9.13 -14.50
C SER A 218 -3.01 -9.22 -15.50
N SER A 219 -2.66 -10.43 -15.97
CA SER A 219 -1.57 -10.61 -16.93
C SER A 219 -1.88 -10.01 -18.30
N LYS A 220 -3.14 -10.06 -18.73
CA LYS A 220 -3.62 -9.56 -20.03
C LYS A 220 -3.94 -8.06 -20.07
N ARG A 221 -4.13 -7.41 -18.91
CA ARG A 221 -4.43 -5.97 -18.88
C ARG A 221 -3.34 -5.15 -19.58
N PRO A 222 -3.72 -4.20 -20.47
CA PRO A 222 -2.77 -3.26 -21.05
C PRO A 222 -2.24 -2.29 -19.99
N PRO A 223 -1.12 -1.61 -20.27
CA PRO A 223 -0.71 -0.48 -19.45
C PRO A 223 -1.78 0.61 -19.45
N ASP A 224 -2.12 1.11 -18.28
CA ASP A 224 -3.25 2.02 -18.08
C ASP A 224 -2.90 3.07 -17.03
N PHE A 225 -3.04 4.35 -17.42
CA PHE A 225 -2.58 5.53 -16.67
C PHE A 225 -1.16 5.37 -16.07
N ALA A 226 -0.28 4.59 -16.69
CA ALA A 226 1.03 4.22 -16.15
C ALA A 226 2.17 4.98 -16.84
N VAL A 227 3.36 4.98 -16.23
CA VAL A 227 4.57 5.60 -16.83
C VAL A 227 4.85 5.07 -18.23
N TRP A 228 4.51 3.80 -18.47
CA TRP A 228 4.67 3.13 -19.76
C TRP A 228 3.84 3.79 -20.87
N ASN A 229 2.64 4.28 -20.57
CA ASN A 229 1.81 5.01 -21.53
C ASN A 229 2.48 6.34 -21.92
N ALA A 230 3.03 7.07 -20.95
CA ALA A 230 3.75 8.31 -21.19
C ALA A 230 5.06 8.12 -21.98
N LEU A 231 5.68 6.93 -21.86
CA LEU A 231 6.85 6.53 -22.63
C LEU A 231 6.50 5.84 -23.97
N HIS A 232 5.22 5.74 -24.32
CA HIS A 232 4.73 5.04 -25.50
C HIS A 232 5.13 3.54 -25.59
N ILE A 233 5.38 2.90 -24.43
CA ILE A 233 5.66 1.46 -24.33
C ILE A 233 4.36 0.73 -23.98
N THR A 234 3.64 0.24 -25.00
CA THR A 234 2.30 -0.35 -24.83
C THR A 234 2.26 -1.87 -24.89
N SER A 235 3.36 -2.52 -25.29
CA SER A 235 3.46 -3.98 -25.38
C SER A 235 3.37 -4.62 -24.00
N VAL A 236 2.29 -5.39 -23.75
CA VAL A 236 2.02 -6.04 -22.45
C VAL A 236 3.17 -6.95 -21.99
N PRO A 237 3.74 -7.85 -22.82
CA PRO A 237 4.87 -8.68 -22.40
C PRO A 237 6.09 -7.85 -22.00
N VAL A 238 6.44 -6.81 -22.79
CA VAL A 238 7.59 -5.95 -22.52
C VAL A 238 7.41 -5.20 -21.21
N VAL A 239 6.24 -4.58 -21.00
CA VAL A 239 5.95 -3.86 -19.77
C VAL A 239 5.98 -4.79 -18.55
N ASN A 240 5.39 -6.00 -18.65
CA ASN A 240 5.46 -6.97 -17.54
C ASN A 240 6.91 -7.30 -17.16
N VAL A 241 7.80 -7.50 -18.14
CA VAL A 241 9.23 -7.79 -17.89
C VAL A 241 9.93 -6.58 -17.26
N LEU A 242 9.72 -5.38 -17.79
CA LEU A 242 10.36 -4.16 -17.26
C LEU A 242 9.89 -3.83 -15.84
N SER A 243 8.58 -3.93 -15.57
CA SER A 243 8.01 -3.79 -14.22
C SER A 243 8.62 -4.82 -13.27
N LEU A 244 8.70 -6.09 -13.67
CA LEU A 244 9.26 -7.14 -12.82
C LEU A 244 10.76 -6.91 -12.56
N ALA A 245 11.52 -6.51 -13.57
CA ALA A 245 12.95 -6.20 -13.43
C ALA A 245 13.17 -5.03 -12.45
N ALA A 246 12.39 -3.96 -12.54
CA ALA A 246 12.46 -2.84 -11.60
C ALA A 246 12.15 -3.27 -10.17
N LEU A 247 11.13 -4.11 -9.98
CA LEU A 247 10.78 -4.68 -8.67
C LEU A 247 11.86 -5.62 -8.14
N ALA A 248 12.49 -6.42 -8.99
CA ALA A 248 13.60 -7.30 -8.62
C ALA A 248 14.82 -6.46 -8.15
N VAL A 249 15.15 -5.39 -8.85
CA VAL A 249 16.20 -4.45 -8.42
C VAL A 249 15.83 -3.81 -7.07
N ALA A 250 14.58 -3.38 -6.89
CA ALA A 250 14.13 -2.82 -5.63
C ALA A 250 14.19 -3.83 -4.47
N ALA A 251 13.84 -5.09 -4.73
CA ALA A 251 13.99 -6.21 -3.81
C ALA A 251 15.45 -6.47 -3.43
N LEU A 252 16.38 -6.40 -4.39
CA LEU A 252 17.81 -6.54 -4.11
C LEU A 252 18.35 -5.38 -3.27
N VAL A 253 17.90 -4.14 -3.52
CA VAL A 253 18.19 -2.99 -2.67
C VAL A 253 17.61 -3.21 -1.27
N ALA A 254 16.36 -3.65 -1.17
CA ALA A 254 15.73 -3.95 0.11
C ALA A 254 16.49 -5.02 0.90
N LEU A 255 16.92 -6.09 0.24
CA LEU A 255 17.75 -7.13 0.85
C LEU A 255 19.10 -6.54 1.28
N ARG A 256 19.77 -5.76 0.41
CA ARG A 256 21.08 -5.16 0.71
C ARG A 256 21.06 -4.28 1.95
N TYR A 257 20.07 -3.40 2.07
CA TYR A 257 20.04 -2.36 3.10
C TYR A 257 19.13 -2.67 4.30
N GLY A 258 18.21 -3.62 4.21
CA GLY A 258 17.23 -3.95 5.26
C GLY A 258 17.82 -4.78 6.40
N ARG A 259 18.73 -4.22 7.20
CA ARG A 259 19.45 -4.92 8.30
C ARG A 259 18.84 -4.70 9.69
N THR A 260 18.11 -3.62 9.87
CA THR A 260 17.42 -3.24 11.10
C THR A 260 15.93 -2.99 10.85
N PRO A 261 15.05 -3.05 11.88
CA PRO A 261 13.62 -2.75 11.72
C PRO A 261 13.36 -1.39 11.05
N THR A 262 14.15 -0.37 11.36
CA THR A 262 14.05 0.95 10.72
C THR A 262 14.43 0.92 9.25
N SER A 263 15.55 0.28 8.90
CA SER A 263 15.94 0.13 7.49
C SER A 263 14.96 -0.72 6.68
N ALA A 264 14.36 -1.78 7.27
CA ALA A 264 13.34 -2.57 6.59
C ALA A 264 12.07 -1.76 6.28
N ARG A 265 11.67 -0.84 7.17
CA ARG A 265 10.57 0.12 6.88
C ARG A 265 10.93 1.04 5.71
N LEU A 266 12.14 1.59 5.70
CA LEU A 266 12.64 2.42 4.59
C LEU A 266 12.70 1.64 3.27
N SER A 267 13.20 0.41 3.30
CA SER A 267 13.23 -0.50 2.15
C SER A 267 11.83 -0.84 1.66
N THR A 268 10.88 -1.08 2.56
CA THR A 268 9.47 -1.33 2.21
C THR A 268 8.85 -0.11 1.53
N ALA A 269 9.03 1.08 2.08
CA ALA A 269 8.54 2.31 1.46
C ALA A 269 9.18 2.59 0.10
N PHE A 270 10.49 2.34 -0.03
CA PHE A 270 11.21 2.42 -1.31
C PHE A 270 10.61 1.46 -2.36
N VAL A 271 10.39 0.19 -1.99
CA VAL A 271 9.81 -0.83 -2.87
C VAL A 271 8.40 -0.44 -3.30
N ILE A 272 7.55 0.06 -2.39
CA ILE A 272 6.20 0.54 -2.72
C ILE A 272 6.26 1.72 -3.69
N ALA A 273 7.19 2.66 -3.51
CA ALA A 273 7.37 3.79 -4.41
C ALA A 273 7.83 3.33 -5.81
N VAL A 274 8.81 2.42 -5.88
CA VAL A 274 9.27 1.85 -7.17
C VAL A 274 8.15 1.05 -7.85
N TRP A 275 7.38 0.28 -7.08
CA TRP A 275 6.21 -0.41 -7.59
C TRP A 275 5.21 0.59 -8.18
N MET A 276 4.81 1.64 -7.46
CA MET A 276 3.86 2.62 -7.97
C MET A 276 4.35 3.30 -9.26
N ILE A 277 5.65 3.61 -9.34
CA ILE A 277 6.26 4.21 -10.55
C ILE A 277 6.19 3.25 -11.74
N THR A 278 6.48 1.97 -11.51
CA THR A 278 6.71 0.99 -12.58
C THR A 278 5.54 0.03 -12.80
N ASN A 279 4.45 0.15 -12.04
CA ASN A 279 3.31 -0.76 -12.16
C ASN A 279 2.66 -0.62 -13.53
N LYS A 280 2.26 -1.74 -14.13
CA LYS A 280 1.67 -1.76 -15.48
C LYS A 280 0.36 -0.98 -15.53
N VAL A 281 -0.50 -1.20 -14.55
CA VAL A 281 -1.77 -0.50 -14.40
C VAL A 281 -1.64 0.38 -13.17
N SER A 282 -1.67 1.70 -13.34
CA SER A 282 -1.64 2.62 -12.21
C SER A 282 -3.07 3.04 -11.91
N SER A 283 -3.63 2.53 -10.80
CA SER A 283 -4.95 2.95 -10.34
C SER A 283 -4.76 4.02 -9.25
N PRO A 284 -5.59 5.07 -9.23
CA PRO A 284 -5.32 6.30 -8.48
C PRO A 284 -5.34 6.05 -6.96
N GLN A 285 -6.12 5.08 -6.50
CA GLN A 285 -6.18 4.65 -5.11
C GLN A 285 -4.86 4.06 -4.57
N TYR A 286 -3.93 3.65 -5.44
CA TYR A 286 -2.59 3.23 -5.01
C TYR A 286 -1.81 4.35 -4.30
N SER A 287 -2.21 5.61 -4.50
CA SER A 287 -1.73 6.75 -3.72
C SER A 287 -1.86 6.52 -2.20
N LEU A 288 -2.90 5.83 -1.72
CA LEU A 288 -3.06 5.52 -0.29
C LEU A 288 -1.88 4.69 0.26
N TRP A 289 -1.35 3.76 -0.52
CA TRP A 289 -0.19 2.97 -0.13
C TRP A 289 1.07 3.82 -0.07
N VAL A 290 1.22 4.78 -0.98
CA VAL A 290 2.36 5.71 -1.00
C VAL A 290 2.30 6.67 0.21
N PHE A 291 1.11 7.17 0.56
CA PHE A 291 0.91 7.96 1.78
C PHE A 291 1.16 7.15 3.05
N ALA A 292 0.68 5.90 3.11
CA ALA A 292 0.95 5.00 4.22
C ALA A 292 2.45 4.68 4.34
N ALA A 293 3.14 4.49 3.21
CA ALA A 293 4.59 4.30 3.17
C ALA A 293 5.35 5.54 3.67
N ALA A 294 4.97 6.73 3.22
CA ALA A 294 5.54 8.00 3.69
C ALA A 294 5.31 8.22 5.20
N ALA A 295 4.11 7.89 5.69
CA ALA A 295 3.78 7.93 7.11
C ALA A 295 4.59 6.91 7.92
N LEU A 296 4.76 5.69 7.42
CA LEU A 296 5.52 4.61 8.07
C LEU A 296 6.98 4.98 8.33
N VAL A 297 7.59 5.74 7.41
CA VAL A 297 9.00 6.13 7.50
C VAL A 297 9.22 7.54 8.03
N GLY A 298 8.14 8.28 8.30
CA GLY A 298 8.22 9.68 8.72
C GLY A 298 8.93 10.54 7.68
N ALA A 299 8.50 10.45 6.41
CA ALA A 299 9.04 11.26 5.33
C ALA A 299 8.97 12.76 5.68
N PRO A 300 9.78 13.62 5.03
CA PRO A 300 9.70 15.06 5.25
C PRO A 300 8.45 15.65 4.58
N TRP A 301 7.94 16.75 5.13
CA TRP A 301 6.69 17.37 4.66
C TRP A 301 6.72 17.84 3.20
N TRP A 302 7.89 18.15 2.64
CA TRP A 302 8.00 18.48 1.21
C TRP A 302 7.75 17.26 0.31
N VAL A 303 8.16 16.05 0.73
CA VAL A 303 7.82 14.80 0.02
C VAL A 303 6.31 14.59 0.11
N PHE A 304 5.73 14.76 1.29
CA PHE A 304 4.29 14.66 1.47
C PHE A 304 3.53 15.66 0.58
N GLY A 305 3.97 16.92 0.51
CA GLY A 305 3.36 17.93 -0.37
C GLY A 305 3.42 17.54 -1.85
N ALA A 306 4.56 16.99 -2.32
CA ALA A 306 4.67 16.48 -3.69
C ALA A 306 3.71 15.31 -3.94
N LEU A 307 3.58 14.38 -2.98
CA LEU A 307 2.65 13.26 -3.07
C LEU A 307 1.18 13.73 -3.11
N VAL A 308 0.82 14.74 -2.31
CA VAL A 308 -0.51 15.37 -2.36
C VAL A 308 -0.77 15.97 -3.73
N ALA A 309 0.17 16.74 -4.28
CA ALA A 309 0.02 17.35 -5.60
C ALA A 309 -0.17 16.29 -6.69
N GLY A 310 0.68 15.26 -6.72
CA GLY A 310 0.58 14.16 -7.68
C GLY A 310 -0.73 13.38 -7.54
N SER A 311 -1.12 13.03 -6.31
CA SER A 311 -2.34 12.28 -6.02
C SER A 311 -3.62 13.04 -6.37
N MET A 312 -3.66 14.36 -6.17
CA MET A 312 -4.83 15.18 -6.51
C MET A 312 -4.90 15.47 -8.01
N LEU A 313 -3.75 15.56 -8.67
CA LEU A 313 -3.69 15.65 -10.12
C LEU A 313 -4.18 14.35 -10.78
N ASP A 314 -3.79 13.18 -10.26
CA ASP A 314 -4.37 11.89 -10.68
C ASP A 314 -5.89 11.90 -10.58
N PHE A 315 -6.43 12.32 -9.42
CA PHE A 315 -7.88 12.37 -9.20
C PHE A 315 -8.56 13.25 -10.24
N ALA A 316 -8.05 14.46 -10.41
CA ALA A 316 -8.60 15.44 -11.34
C ALA A 316 -8.53 14.96 -12.79
N CYS A 317 -7.41 14.37 -13.21
CA CYS A 317 -7.25 13.91 -14.59
C CYS A 317 -8.03 12.62 -14.85
N GLU A 318 -7.83 11.57 -14.05
CA GLU A 318 -8.35 10.23 -14.32
C GLU A 318 -9.84 10.08 -14.00
N LEU A 319 -10.28 10.60 -12.85
CA LEU A 319 -11.64 10.38 -12.35
C LEU A 319 -12.60 11.54 -12.60
N TRP A 320 -12.09 12.69 -13.05
CA TRP A 320 -12.93 13.88 -13.26
C TRP A 320 -12.88 14.41 -14.70
N LEU A 321 -11.71 14.69 -15.25
CA LEU A 321 -11.56 15.34 -16.56
C LEU A 321 -11.60 14.34 -17.72
N TYR A 322 -10.87 13.24 -17.63
CA TYR A 322 -10.77 12.24 -18.70
C TYR A 322 -12.14 11.66 -19.11
N PRO A 323 -13.05 11.30 -18.18
CA PRO A 323 -14.38 10.82 -18.55
C PRO A 323 -15.24 11.83 -19.31
N ARG A 324 -14.99 13.14 -19.14
CA ARG A 324 -15.79 14.23 -19.73
C ARG A 324 -15.28 14.69 -21.09
N HIS A 325 -13.97 14.59 -21.30
CA HIS A 325 -13.30 15.18 -22.47
C HIS A 325 -12.60 14.14 -23.34
N ALA A 326 -12.60 12.87 -22.93
CA ALA A 326 -12.06 11.73 -23.67
C ALA A 326 -10.62 11.99 -24.19
N LEU A 327 -10.30 11.46 -25.37
CA LEU A 327 -8.95 11.47 -25.97
C LEU A 327 -8.34 12.86 -26.19
N THR A 328 -9.14 13.94 -26.12
CA THR A 328 -8.63 15.32 -26.25
C THR A 328 -7.64 15.70 -25.14
N LEU A 329 -7.72 15.03 -23.98
CA LEU A 329 -6.84 15.25 -22.83
C LEU A 329 -5.65 14.28 -22.75
N THR A 330 -5.35 13.51 -23.80
CA THR A 330 -4.19 12.60 -23.80
C THR A 330 -2.87 13.29 -23.39
N PRO A 331 -2.54 14.51 -23.87
CA PRO A 331 -1.35 15.22 -23.39
C PRO A 331 -1.39 15.56 -21.90
N ALA A 332 -2.56 15.93 -21.37
CA ALA A 332 -2.73 16.22 -19.95
C ALA A 332 -2.55 14.98 -19.08
N VAL A 333 -3.00 13.80 -19.55
CA VAL A 333 -2.74 12.51 -18.89
C VAL A 333 -1.24 12.20 -18.86
N THR A 334 -0.50 12.42 -19.95
CA THR A 334 0.96 12.24 -19.96
C THR A 334 1.65 13.14 -18.93
N VAL A 335 1.28 14.42 -18.87
CA VAL A 335 1.82 15.37 -17.87
C VAL A 335 1.48 14.93 -16.46
N MET A 336 0.23 14.53 -16.20
CA MET A 336 -0.22 13.98 -14.92
C MET A 336 0.62 12.76 -14.50
N VAL A 337 0.82 11.79 -15.40
CA VAL A 337 1.62 10.59 -15.14
C VAL A 337 3.06 10.98 -14.79
N ALA A 338 3.66 11.91 -15.54
CA ALA A 338 5.02 12.37 -15.30
C ALA A 338 5.16 13.05 -13.93
N LEU A 339 4.23 13.92 -13.56
CA LEU A 339 4.24 14.64 -12.28
C LEU A 339 4.01 13.71 -11.09
N ARG A 340 3.06 12.77 -11.17
CA ARG A 340 2.88 11.72 -10.15
C ARG A 340 4.13 10.86 -10.01
N THR A 341 4.74 10.49 -11.13
CA THR A 341 5.96 9.67 -11.15
C THR A 341 7.10 10.42 -10.47
N ALA A 342 7.29 11.71 -10.77
CA ALA A 342 8.27 12.56 -10.10
C ALA A 342 8.00 12.69 -8.59
N ALA A 343 6.76 12.95 -8.19
CA ALA A 343 6.36 13.02 -6.78
C ALA A 343 6.66 11.72 -6.02
N THR A 344 6.34 10.57 -6.61
CA THR A 344 6.62 9.25 -6.03
C THR A 344 8.13 8.96 -6.01
N ALA A 345 8.87 9.41 -7.03
CA ALA A 345 10.31 9.30 -7.09
C ALA A 345 11.00 10.12 -5.99
N CYS A 346 10.42 11.25 -5.55
CA CYS A 346 10.92 11.98 -4.37
C CYS A 346 10.92 11.10 -3.11
N LEU A 347 9.87 10.31 -2.88
CA LEU A 347 9.82 9.37 -1.76
C LEU A 347 10.86 8.26 -1.93
N ALA A 348 10.95 7.66 -3.11
CA ALA A 348 11.94 6.60 -3.40
C ALA A 348 13.37 7.09 -3.18
N TRP A 349 13.71 8.26 -3.74
CA TRP A 349 15.02 8.90 -3.59
C TRP A 349 15.34 9.19 -2.12
N TRP A 350 14.39 9.76 -1.38
CA TRP A 350 14.58 10.06 0.03
C TRP A 350 14.83 8.78 0.85
N CYS A 351 14.05 7.72 0.61
CA CYS A 351 14.26 6.43 1.27
C CYS A 351 15.65 5.84 0.96
N LEU A 352 16.05 5.84 -0.31
CA LEU A 352 17.35 5.32 -0.74
C LEU A 352 18.52 6.09 -0.11
N ARG A 353 18.41 7.42 -0.02
CA ARG A 353 19.41 8.25 0.67
C ARG A 353 19.54 7.88 2.14
N ARG A 354 18.42 7.69 2.85
CA ARG A 354 18.43 7.31 4.27
C ARG A 354 19.02 5.91 4.48
N LEU A 355 18.72 4.97 3.59
CA LEU A 355 19.30 3.61 3.60
C LEU A 355 20.82 3.63 3.42
N ARG A 356 21.35 4.44 2.50
CA ARG A 356 22.80 4.57 2.27
C ARG A 356 23.53 5.15 3.48
N VAL A 357 22.95 6.18 4.11
CA VAL A 357 23.53 6.78 5.32
C VAL A 357 23.55 5.79 6.49
N ALA A 358 22.48 5.01 6.67
CA ALA A 358 22.42 4.00 7.73
C ALA A 358 23.54 2.96 7.59
N VAL A 359 23.78 2.45 6.38
CA VAL A 359 24.83 1.44 6.15
C VAL A 359 26.24 2.02 6.25
N ALA A 360 26.48 3.23 5.74
CA ALA A 360 27.79 3.87 5.87
C ALA A 360 28.17 4.14 7.35
N GLY A 361 27.17 4.42 8.20
CA GLY A 361 27.37 4.55 9.64
C GLY A 361 27.75 3.23 10.31
N ASP A 362 27.10 2.13 9.94
CA ASP A 362 27.42 0.79 10.47
C ASP A 362 28.83 0.34 10.06
N GLU A 363 29.21 0.51 8.79
CA GLU A 363 30.55 0.13 8.29
C GLU A 363 31.67 0.99 8.90
N GLY A 364 31.42 2.28 9.16
CA GLY A 364 32.37 3.16 9.83
C GLY A 364 32.56 2.83 11.32
N ALA A 365 31.52 2.32 12.00
CA ALA A 365 31.61 1.86 13.38
C ALA A 365 32.40 0.55 13.50
N GLU A 366 32.16 -0.41 12.61
CA GLU A 366 32.91 -1.69 12.59
C GLU A 366 34.40 -1.51 12.24
N GLY A 367 34.76 -0.48 11.46
CA GLY A 367 36.15 -0.16 11.11
C GLY A 367 36.92 0.66 12.16
N GLY A 368 36.22 1.31 13.10
CA GLY A 368 36.81 2.22 14.11
C GLY A 368 37.35 1.51 15.35
N ASP A 369 36.83 0.33 15.69
CA ASP A 369 37.24 -0.44 16.88
C ASP A 369 38.57 -1.21 16.69
N GLY A 370 39.26 -1.02 15.56
CA GLY A 370 40.55 -1.66 15.25
C GLY A 370 41.82 -0.86 15.60
N VAL A 371 41.70 0.40 16.06
CA VAL A 371 42.88 1.26 16.31
C VAL A 371 42.72 2.02 17.64
N GLY A 372 42.90 1.34 18.77
CA GLY A 372 42.77 2.00 20.07
C GLY A 372 43.17 1.15 21.28
N GLY A 373 44.25 0.38 21.18
CA GLY A 373 44.67 -0.52 22.27
C GLY A 373 46.17 -0.50 22.53
N ASN A 374 46.75 0.63 22.96
CA ASN A 374 47.80 0.64 23.98
C ASN A 374 48.21 2.07 24.38
N ARG A 375 47.88 2.47 25.62
CA ARG A 375 48.69 3.37 26.48
C ARG A 375 47.99 3.52 27.83
N ALA A 376 48.20 2.53 28.70
CA ALA A 376 48.05 2.69 30.14
C ALA A 376 49.27 2.04 30.80
N GLY A 377 50.36 2.78 30.85
CA GLY A 377 51.52 2.50 31.71
C GLY A 377 51.53 3.53 32.83
N ALA A 378 50.93 3.18 33.96
CA ALA A 378 50.93 3.97 35.17
C ALA A 378 52.33 3.94 35.81
N SER A 379 52.96 5.10 35.96
CA SER A 379 54.12 5.29 36.82
C SER A 379 53.63 5.56 38.25
N HIS A 380 53.75 4.58 39.13
CA HIS A 380 53.59 4.77 40.57
C HIS A 380 54.79 5.51 41.16
N GLY A 381 54.49 6.51 42.00
CA GLY A 381 55.44 7.33 42.72
C GLY A 381 56.16 6.58 43.83
N LEU A 382 57.36 7.06 44.10
CA LEU A 382 58.28 6.67 45.15
C LEU A 382 57.77 7.17 46.52
N ASP A 383 57.69 6.27 47.50
CA ASP A 383 57.71 6.60 48.92
C ASP A 383 59.04 6.13 49.52
N LEU A 384 59.73 7.05 50.20
CA LEU A 384 60.93 6.81 51.03
C LEU A 384 60.51 6.71 52.50
N PRO A 385 61.11 5.82 53.31
CA PRO A 385 60.81 5.73 54.73
C PRO A 385 61.68 6.68 55.57
N GLY A 386 61.05 7.26 56.60
CA GLY A 386 61.67 7.77 57.82
C GLY A 386 61.12 7.03 59.02
#